data_AF-A0A1B6C0A2-F1
#
_entry.id   AF-A0A1B6C0A2-F1
#
_cell.length_a   1.000
_cell.length_b   1.000
_cell.length_c   1.000
_cell.angle_alpha   90.00
_cell.angle_beta   90.00
_cell.angle_gamma   90.00
#
_symmetry.space_group_name_H-M   'P 1'
#
loop_
_entity.id
_entity.type
_entity.pdbx_description
1 polymer ?
#
loop_
_entity_poly.entity_id
_entity_poly.type
_entity_poly.pdbx_seq_one_letter_code
_entity_poly.pdbx_strand_id
1 'polypeptide(L)'
;MASKGGPMVLGTDGTDFAHRQRVAAQYQISAQNKSRLKYCIFFHYLLFFAMLAKLSADILDRLDIFIMEIEELQVPKPLFWEYVWCISLLLSFLGLAAVRKNRIKTMKRYMIGIGVFGFGPILYAAVYYFSEAWQYLSTGDTEDITLWQGYPYAVLWYAFIMMALQVHSFSVYFARNLVVAWSSRGTKKVE
;
A
#
# COMPACT_ATOMS: atom_id res chain seq x y z
N MET A 1 12.31 -38.58 14.60
CA MET A 1 13.28 -38.93 15.66
C MET A 1 14.52 -38.07 15.45
N ALA A 2 14.80 -37.11 16.34
CA ALA A 2 16.00 -36.29 16.28
C ALA A 2 17.19 -37.12 16.80
N SER A 3 18.27 -37.20 16.02
CA SER A 3 19.45 -37.99 16.37
C SER A 3 20.16 -37.41 17.60
N LYS A 4 20.15 -38.17 18.70
CA LYS A 4 20.93 -37.93 19.93
C LYS A 4 22.43 -38.18 19.69
N GLY A 5 23.07 -37.42 18.82
CA GLY A 5 24.51 -37.59 18.57
C GLY A 5 25.09 -36.88 17.34
N GLY A 6 24.35 -35.97 16.69
CA GLY A 6 24.95 -35.13 15.66
C GLY A 6 26.02 -34.20 16.26
N PRO A 7 27.07 -33.84 15.51
CA PRO A 7 28.14 -32.96 16.00
C PRO A 7 27.55 -31.66 16.56
N MET A 8 27.69 -31.48 17.87
CA MET A 8 27.35 -30.21 18.52
C MET A 8 28.32 -29.15 18.03
N VAL A 9 27.79 -27.96 17.70
CA VAL A 9 28.62 -26.79 17.41
C VAL A 9 29.52 -26.55 18.62
N LEU A 10 30.83 -26.46 18.39
CA LEU A 10 31.83 -26.23 19.45
C LEU A 10 31.44 -24.98 20.27
N GLY A 11 31.26 -25.17 21.58
CA GLY A 11 30.92 -24.10 22.53
C GLY A 11 29.45 -23.98 22.95
N THR A 12 28.61 -24.99 22.70
CA THR A 12 27.17 -24.94 23.02
C THR A 12 26.75 -26.25 23.69
N ASP A 13 26.11 -26.19 24.87
CA ASP A 13 25.69 -27.36 25.66
C ASP A 13 24.32 -27.94 25.24
N GLY A 14 23.69 -27.36 24.20
CA GLY A 14 22.39 -27.77 23.67
C GLY A 14 21.19 -27.27 24.49
N THR A 15 21.39 -26.55 25.60
CA THR A 15 20.31 -25.97 26.42
C THR A 15 19.69 -24.71 25.81
N ASP A 16 20.37 -24.12 24.82
CA ASP A 16 19.97 -22.87 24.16
C ASP A 16 18.97 -23.06 23.00
N PHE A 17 18.43 -24.26 22.80
CA PHE A 17 17.52 -24.59 21.70
C PHE A 17 16.29 -23.67 21.65
N ALA A 18 15.68 -23.39 22.81
CA ALA A 18 14.50 -22.53 22.91
C ALA A 18 14.81 -21.08 22.48
N HIS A 19 15.99 -20.59 22.87
CA HIS A 19 16.46 -19.27 22.46
C HIS A 19 16.74 -19.21 20.96
N ARG A 20 17.45 -20.20 20.39
CA ARG A 20 17.70 -20.29 18.94
C ARG A 20 16.42 -20.35 18.12
N GLN A 21 15.44 -21.14 18.57
CA GLN A 21 14.17 -21.28 17.88
C GLN A 21 13.38 -19.95 17.88
N ARG A 22 13.37 -19.22 18.99
CA ARG A 22 12.75 -17.89 19.08
C ARG A 22 13.41 -16.88 18.15
N VAL A 23 14.74 -16.85 18.10
CA VAL A 23 15.51 -15.97 17.21
C VAL A 23 15.25 -16.32 15.73
N ALA A 24 15.27 -17.60 15.37
CA ALA A 24 14.99 -18.07 14.02
C ALA A 24 13.57 -17.69 13.56
N ALA A 25 12.56 -17.87 14.42
CA ALA A 25 11.18 -17.48 14.13
C ALA A 25 11.05 -15.98 13.85
N GLN A 26 11.75 -15.13 14.61
CA GLN A 26 11.76 -13.68 14.37
C GLN A 26 12.38 -13.29 13.03
N TYR A 27 13.49 -13.94 12.63
CA TYR A 27 14.10 -13.71 11.33
C TYR A 27 13.19 -14.14 10.18
N GLN A 28 12.50 -15.27 10.32
CA GLN A 28 11.52 -15.75 9.34
C GLN A 28 10.35 -14.76 9.21
N ILE A 29 9.76 -14.33 10.33
CA ILE A 29 8.67 -13.33 10.37
C ILE A 29 9.12 -12.02 9.70
N SER A 30 10.32 -11.53 10.03
CA SER A 30 10.85 -10.32 9.41
C SER A 30 11.08 -10.50 7.91
N ALA A 31 11.66 -11.61 7.47
CA ALA A 31 11.92 -11.87 6.05
C ALA A 31 10.61 -11.94 5.24
N GLN A 32 9.62 -12.67 5.75
CA GLN A 32 8.32 -12.84 5.10
C GLN A 32 7.56 -11.51 4.99
N ASN A 33 7.46 -10.73 6.07
CA ASN A 33 6.77 -9.44 6.03
C ASN A 33 7.48 -8.40 5.16
N LYS A 34 8.82 -8.47 5.03
CA LYS A 34 9.57 -7.61 4.08
C LYS A 34 9.20 -7.92 2.63
N SER A 35 9.14 -9.20 2.27
CA SER A 35 8.74 -9.63 0.93
C SER A 35 7.30 -9.18 0.64
N ARG A 36 6.37 -9.47 1.55
CA ARG A 36 4.96 -9.07 1.42
C ARG A 36 4.78 -7.55 1.31
N LEU A 37 5.49 -6.76 2.11
CA LEU A 37 5.45 -5.31 2.00
C LEU A 37 5.96 -4.82 0.63
N LYS A 38 7.00 -5.44 0.06
CA LYS A 38 7.46 -5.11 -1.29
C LYS A 38 6.41 -5.42 -2.35
N TYR A 39 5.66 -6.51 -2.21
CA TYR A 39 4.53 -6.80 -3.11
C TYR A 39 3.42 -5.76 -2.96
N CYS A 40 3.06 -5.35 -1.75
CA CYS A 40 2.09 -4.26 -1.57
C CYS A 40 2.56 -2.96 -2.22
N ILE A 41 3.85 -2.62 -2.08
CA ILE A 41 4.44 -1.46 -2.77
C ILE A 41 4.35 -1.65 -4.28
N PHE A 42 4.67 -2.83 -4.83
CA PHE A 42 4.53 -3.10 -6.26
C PHE A 42 3.09 -2.90 -6.75
N PHE A 43 2.08 -3.43 -6.05
CA PHE A 43 0.67 -3.20 -6.42
C PHE A 43 0.25 -1.74 -6.27
N HIS A 44 0.81 -1.01 -5.31
CA HIS A 44 0.61 0.43 -5.20
C HIS A 44 1.17 1.17 -6.43
N TYR A 45 2.33 0.77 -6.95
CA TYR A 45 2.86 1.31 -8.21
C TYR A 45 1.92 1.03 -9.39
N LEU A 46 1.31 -0.17 -9.49
CA LEU A 46 0.34 -0.47 -10.53
C LEU A 46 -0.90 0.43 -10.45
N LEU A 47 -1.46 0.61 -9.25
CA LEU A 47 -2.57 1.53 -9.03
C LEU A 47 -2.18 2.98 -9.33
N PHE A 48 -0.95 3.37 -9.02
CA PHE A 48 -0.42 4.67 -9.38
C PHE A 48 -0.35 4.87 -10.89
N PHE A 49 0.12 3.89 -11.66
CA PHE A 49 0.12 4.02 -13.12
C PHE A 49 -1.30 4.09 -13.70
N ALA A 50 -2.27 3.38 -13.11
CA ALA A 50 -3.68 3.53 -13.49
C ALA A 50 -4.21 4.94 -13.20
N MET A 51 -3.90 5.50 -12.02
CA MET A 51 -4.23 6.89 -11.67
C MET A 51 -3.52 7.87 -12.62
N LEU A 52 -2.24 7.67 -12.91
CA LEU A 52 -1.45 8.52 -13.79
C LEU A 52 -1.98 8.51 -15.23
N ALA A 53 -2.41 7.36 -15.73
CA ALA A 53 -3.06 7.24 -17.04
C ALA A 53 -4.39 8.00 -17.10
N LYS A 54 -5.12 8.08 -15.99
CA LYS A 54 -6.30 8.96 -15.89
C LYS A 54 -5.90 10.43 -15.87
N LEU A 55 -4.89 10.79 -15.06
CA LEU A 55 -4.40 12.16 -14.93
C LEU A 55 -3.67 12.67 -16.19
N SER A 56 -3.24 11.78 -17.09
CA SER A 56 -2.41 12.17 -18.22
C SER A 56 -3.13 13.11 -19.19
N ALA A 57 -4.44 12.98 -19.36
CA ALA A 57 -5.22 13.91 -20.19
C ALA A 57 -5.04 15.36 -19.71
N ASP A 58 -5.35 15.63 -18.44
CA ASP A 58 -5.17 16.97 -17.84
C ASP A 58 -3.70 17.42 -17.81
N ILE A 59 -2.75 16.51 -17.60
CA ILE A 59 -1.32 16.86 -17.62
C ILE A 59 -0.89 17.30 -19.02
N LEU A 60 -1.33 16.61 -20.07
CA LEU A 60 -1.02 16.95 -21.46
C LEU A 60 -1.65 18.29 -21.85
N ASP A 61 -2.90 18.54 -21.46
CA ASP A 61 -3.57 19.82 -21.64
C ASP A 61 -2.77 20.98 -21.03
N ARG A 62 -2.27 20.81 -19.80
CA ARG A 62 -1.46 21.84 -19.12
C ARG A 62 -0.10 22.08 -19.76
N LEU A 63 0.39 21.13 -20.56
CA LEU A 63 1.62 21.23 -21.32
C LEU A 63 1.40 21.72 -22.76
N ASP A 64 0.15 22.06 -23.12
CA ASP A 64 -0.24 22.47 -24.48
C ASP A 64 0.06 21.38 -25.53
N ILE A 65 -0.07 20.10 -25.14
CA ILE A 65 0.13 18.95 -26.01
C ILE A 65 -1.23 18.33 -26.33
N PHE A 66 -1.65 18.44 -27.60
CA PHE A 66 -2.92 17.88 -28.06
C PHE A 66 -2.73 16.51 -28.72
N ILE A 67 -3.44 15.50 -28.21
CA ILE A 67 -3.49 14.15 -28.79
C ILE A 67 -4.97 13.78 -28.97
N MET A 68 -5.40 13.65 -30.23
CA MET A 68 -6.81 13.45 -30.58
C MET A 68 -7.41 12.21 -29.92
N GLU A 69 -6.68 11.10 -29.91
CA GLU A 69 -7.13 9.84 -29.31
C GLU A 69 -7.37 9.97 -27.80
N ILE A 70 -6.60 10.81 -27.11
CA ILE A 70 -6.76 11.02 -25.66
C ILE A 70 -7.96 11.91 -25.38
N GLU A 71 -8.20 12.92 -26.21
CA GLU A 71 -9.36 13.80 -26.10
C GLU A 71 -10.68 13.05 -26.39
N GLU A 72 -10.67 12.13 -27.35
CA GLU A 72 -11.82 11.26 -27.66
C GLU A 72 -12.22 10.36 -26.47
N LEU A 73 -11.30 10.04 -25.56
CA LEU A 73 -11.64 9.29 -24.35
C LEU A 73 -12.56 10.09 -23.41
N GLN A 74 -12.66 11.42 -23.56
CA GLN A 74 -13.50 12.30 -22.75
C GLN A 74 -13.33 12.02 -21.25
N VAL A 75 -12.07 11.89 -20.80
CA VAL A 75 -11.75 11.54 -19.42
C VAL A 75 -12.24 12.65 -18.48
N PRO A 76 -13.05 12.34 -17.45
CA PRO A 76 -13.53 13.35 -16.52
C PRO A 76 -12.37 14.08 -15.83
N LYS A 77 -12.53 15.41 -15.70
CA LYS A 77 -11.49 16.27 -15.12
C LYS A 77 -11.08 15.79 -13.73
N PRO A 78 -9.77 15.81 -13.42
CA PRO A 78 -9.29 15.33 -12.14
C PRO A 78 -9.64 16.26 -11.00
N LEU A 79 -10.06 15.64 -9.90
CA LEU A 79 -10.25 16.30 -8.63
C LEU A 79 -8.93 16.37 -7.87
N PHE A 80 -8.83 17.34 -6.97
CA PHE A 80 -7.60 17.58 -6.21
C PHE A 80 -7.11 16.35 -5.41
N TRP A 81 -8.03 15.54 -4.90
CA TRP A 81 -7.70 14.34 -4.11
C TRP A 81 -6.87 13.33 -4.91
N GLU A 82 -7.05 13.25 -6.23
CA GLU A 82 -6.34 12.31 -7.11
C GLU A 82 -4.84 12.64 -7.13
N TYR A 83 -4.48 13.92 -7.24
CA TYR A 83 -3.09 14.37 -7.15
C TYR A 83 -2.51 14.19 -5.76
N VAL A 84 -3.31 14.45 -4.71
CA VAL A 84 -2.85 14.25 -3.32
C VAL A 84 -2.57 12.76 -3.07
N TRP A 85 -3.37 11.86 -3.64
CA TRP A 85 -3.15 10.42 -3.53
C TRP A 85 -1.84 9.98 -4.19
N CYS A 86 -1.46 10.58 -5.33
CA CYS A 86 -0.18 10.34 -6.01
C CYS A 86 1.05 10.61 -5.13
N ILE A 87 0.95 11.51 -4.14
CA ILE A 87 2.03 11.77 -3.16
C ILE A 87 2.36 10.51 -2.35
N SER A 88 1.37 9.64 -2.13
CA SER A 88 1.57 8.40 -1.36
C SER A 88 2.57 7.44 -2.02
N LEU A 89 2.75 7.50 -3.34
CA LEU A 89 3.78 6.75 -4.05
C LEU A 89 5.19 7.15 -3.58
N LEU A 90 5.45 8.45 -3.42
CA LEU A 90 6.76 8.96 -3.00
C LEU A 90 7.16 8.44 -1.61
N LEU A 91 6.17 8.14 -0.77
CA LEU A 91 6.42 7.58 0.55
C LEU A 91 6.91 6.13 0.51
N SER A 92 6.63 5.40 -0.57
CA SER A 92 7.15 4.03 -0.76
C SER A 92 8.68 3.96 -0.70
N PHE A 93 9.39 5.02 -1.11
CA PHE A 93 10.84 5.12 -0.97
C PHE A 93 11.29 5.02 0.49
N LEU A 94 10.52 5.62 1.41
CA LEU A 94 10.77 5.50 2.85
C LEU A 94 10.57 4.05 3.32
N GLY A 95 9.50 3.38 2.85
CA GLY A 95 9.24 1.98 3.16
C GLY A 95 10.36 1.05 2.69
N LEU A 96 10.80 1.19 1.43
CA LEU A 96 11.89 0.40 0.85
C LEU A 96 13.23 0.68 1.55
N ALA A 97 13.54 1.95 1.84
CA ALA A 97 14.75 2.33 2.57
C ALA A 97 14.75 1.78 4.01
N ALA A 98 13.58 1.77 4.67
CA ALA A 98 13.42 1.19 5.99
C ALA A 98 13.64 -0.33 5.99
N VAL A 99 13.10 -1.04 5.00
CA VAL A 99 13.27 -2.50 4.84
C VAL A 99 14.73 -2.91 4.65
N ARG A 100 15.52 -2.13 3.90
CA ARG A 100 16.93 -2.42 3.62
C ARG A 100 17.80 -2.42 4.89
N LYS A 101 17.54 -1.49 5.81
CA LYS A 101 18.36 -1.26 7.02
C LYS A 101 17.63 -1.54 8.34
N ASN A 102 16.44 -2.13 8.30
CA ASN A 102 15.55 -2.36 9.46
C ASN A 102 15.31 -1.08 10.29
N ARG A 103 15.15 0.07 9.63
CA ARG A 103 15.05 1.38 10.31
C ARG A 103 13.62 1.63 10.81
N ILE A 104 13.39 1.37 12.10
CA ILE A 104 12.08 1.54 12.75
C ILE A 104 11.51 2.95 12.58
N LYS A 105 12.30 4.00 12.85
CA LYS A 105 11.85 5.40 12.71
C LYS A 105 11.37 5.72 11.29
N THR A 106 12.10 5.26 10.27
CA THR A 106 11.74 5.45 8.87
C THR A 106 10.47 4.66 8.50
N MET A 107 10.32 3.43 9.02
CA MET A 107 9.10 2.64 8.81
C MET A 107 7.86 3.31 9.43
N LYS A 108 7.98 3.86 10.63
CA LYS A 108 6.89 4.63 11.26
C LYS A 108 6.51 5.86 10.43
N ARG A 109 7.48 6.59 9.87
CA ARG A 109 7.22 7.72 8.96
C ARG A 109 6.48 7.27 7.70
N TYR A 110 6.89 6.14 7.11
CA TYR A 110 6.17 5.53 5.99
C TYR A 110 4.72 5.21 6.35
N MET A 111 4.47 4.57 7.50
CA MET A 111 3.11 4.24 7.96
C MET A 111 2.24 5.48 8.14
N ILE A 112 2.76 6.53 8.79
CA ILE A 112 2.04 7.80 8.96
C ILE A 112 1.71 8.41 7.60
N GLY A 113 2.69 8.42 6.69
CA GLY A 113 2.50 8.95 5.36
C GLY A 113 1.43 8.20 4.55
N ILE A 114 1.41 6.86 4.59
CA ILE A 114 0.34 6.07 3.97
C ILE A 114 -1.00 6.35 4.64
N GLY A 115 -1.03 6.54 5.96
CA GLY A 115 -2.21 7.01 6.70
C GLY A 115 -2.79 8.30 6.11
N VAL A 116 -1.96 9.33 5.95
CA VAL A 116 -2.42 10.65 5.51
C VAL A 116 -2.68 10.71 4.01
N PHE A 117 -1.70 10.32 3.18
CA PHE A 117 -1.75 10.50 1.73
C PHE A 117 -2.29 9.28 0.99
N GLY A 118 -2.28 8.08 1.60
CA GLY A 118 -2.88 6.88 1.01
C GLY A 118 -4.35 6.74 1.36
N PHE A 119 -4.70 6.74 2.66
CA PHE A 119 -6.09 6.60 3.12
C PHE A 119 -6.90 7.88 3.05
N GLY A 120 -6.32 9.04 3.42
CA GLY A 120 -7.05 10.31 3.45
C GLY A 120 -7.78 10.63 2.13
N PRO A 121 -7.09 10.65 0.97
CA PRO A 121 -7.73 10.94 -0.30
C PRO A 121 -8.80 9.93 -0.73
N ILE A 122 -8.59 8.63 -0.50
CA ILE A 122 -9.58 7.60 -0.89
C ILE A 122 -10.82 7.62 0.02
N LEU A 123 -10.68 8.00 1.29
CA LEU A 123 -11.83 8.19 2.19
C LEU A 123 -12.64 9.43 1.77
N TYR A 124 -11.97 10.52 1.42
CA TYR A 124 -12.63 11.67 0.82
C TYR A 124 -13.37 11.29 -0.47
N ALA A 125 -12.71 10.55 -1.37
CA ALA A 125 -13.31 10.10 -2.61
C ALA A 125 -14.54 9.20 -2.38
N ALA A 126 -14.47 8.28 -1.41
CA ALA A 126 -15.61 7.42 -1.05
C ALA A 126 -16.83 8.25 -0.65
N VAL A 127 -16.64 9.25 0.22
CA VAL A 127 -17.74 10.16 0.64
C VAL A 127 -18.24 10.97 -0.54
N TYR A 128 -17.33 11.54 -1.35
CA TYR A 128 -17.67 12.36 -2.51
C TYR A 128 -18.55 11.61 -3.52
N TYR A 129 -18.19 10.37 -3.86
CA TYR A 129 -18.91 9.56 -4.85
C TYR A 129 -20.06 8.72 -4.26
N PHE A 130 -20.32 8.81 -2.95
CA PHE A 130 -21.29 7.94 -2.29
C PHE A 130 -22.71 8.08 -2.85
N SER A 131 -23.19 9.31 -3.03
CA SER A 131 -24.57 9.56 -3.48
C SER A 131 -24.83 8.97 -4.87
N GLU A 132 -23.95 9.26 -5.84
CA GLU A 132 -24.08 8.76 -7.21
C GLU A 132 -23.94 7.23 -7.28
N ALA A 133 -22.97 6.66 -6.54
CA ALA A 133 -22.81 5.21 -6.48
C ALA A 133 -24.04 4.53 -5.86
N TRP A 134 -24.59 5.12 -4.78
CA TRP A 134 -25.77 4.59 -4.12
C TRP A 134 -27.02 4.68 -4.99
N GLN A 135 -27.24 5.81 -5.67
CA GLN A 135 -28.35 5.98 -6.62
C GLN A 135 -28.27 4.89 -7.69
N TYR A 136 -27.15 4.80 -8.41
CA TYR A 136 -27.00 3.81 -9.47
C TYR A 136 -27.20 2.36 -8.98
N LEU A 137 -26.61 2.00 -7.83
CA LEU A 137 -26.70 0.64 -7.30
C LEU A 137 -28.10 0.28 -6.76
N SER A 138 -28.89 1.28 -6.34
CA SER A 138 -30.21 1.03 -5.74
C SER A 138 -31.36 1.14 -6.74
N THR A 139 -31.30 2.07 -7.69
CA THR A 139 -32.38 2.31 -8.65
C THR A 139 -32.04 1.84 -10.07
N GLY A 140 -30.75 1.67 -10.39
CA GLY A 140 -30.29 1.45 -11.76
C GLY A 140 -30.39 2.68 -12.66
N ASP A 141 -30.74 3.83 -12.06
CA ASP A 141 -30.94 5.08 -12.76
C ASP A 141 -29.61 5.74 -13.12
N THR A 142 -29.57 6.36 -14.30
CA THR A 142 -28.42 7.03 -14.87
C THR A 142 -28.67 8.50 -15.22
N GLU A 143 -29.89 9.03 -15.02
CA GLU A 143 -30.25 10.38 -15.48
C GLU A 143 -29.46 11.48 -14.77
N ASP A 144 -29.20 11.34 -13.46
CA ASP A 144 -28.56 12.36 -12.62
C ASP A 144 -27.13 12.01 -12.17
N ILE A 145 -26.48 11.04 -12.80
CA ILE A 145 -25.13 10.60 -12.41
C ILE A 145 -24.09 10.86 -13.50
N THR A 146 -22.83 10.97 -13.09
CA THR A 146 -21.73 11.14 -14.05
C THR A 146 -21.41 9.81 -14.72
N LEU A 147 -21.44 9.79 -16.06
CA LEU A 147 -21.01 8.66 -16.87
C LEU A 147 -19.65 8.94 -17.54
N TRP A 148 -18.82 7.91 -17.64
CA TRP A 148 -17.61 7.92 -18.46
C TRP A 148 -17.66 6.74 -19.42
N GLN A 149 -17.69 7.01 -20.73
CA GLN A 149 -17.80 5.98 -21.78
C GLN A 149 -19.02 5.04 -21.56
N GLY A 150 -20.14 5.59 -21.08
CA GLY A 150 -21.35 4.81 -20.77
C GLY A 150 -21.34 4.05 -19.45
N TYR A 151 -20.26 4.13 -18.66
CA TYR A 151 -20.17 3.50 -17.35
C TYR A 151 -20.34 4.51 -16.20
N PRO A 152 -21.00 4.13 -15.09
CA PRO A 152 -21.14 4.99 -13.92
C PRO A 152 -19.78 5.31 -13.30
N TYR A 153 -19.40 6.59 -13.36
CA TYR A 153 -18.07 7.04 -12.98
C TYR A 153 -17.79 6.80 -11.49
N ALA A 154 -18.79 7.04 -10.64
CA ALA A 154 -18.72 6.77 -9.21
C ALA A 154 -18.42 5.28 -8.92
N VAL A 155 -19.03 4.34 -9.64
CA VAL A 155 -18.82 2.91 -9.45
C VAL A 155 -17.40 2.49 -9.85
N LEU A 156 -16.88 3.02 -10.96
CA LEU A 156 -15.49 2.81 -11.36
C LEU A 156 -14.51 3.29 -10.29
N TRP A 157 -14.78 4.45 -9.67
CA TRP A 157 -13.99 4.93 -8.54
C TRP A 157 -14.08 4.02 -7.32
N TYR A 158 -15.25 3.51 -6.99
CA TYR A 158 -15.39 2.55 -5.89
C TYR A 158 -14.56 1.28 -6.12
N ALA A 159 -14.46 0.79 -7.36
CA ALA A 159 -13.56 -0.33 -7.68
C ALA A 159 -12.09 0.01 -7.37
N PHE A 160 -11.63 1.20 -7.80
CA PHE A 160 -10.28 1.69 -7.48
C PHE A 160 -10.07 1.87 -5.98
N ILE A 161 -11.02 2.51 -5.27
CA ILE A 161 -10.96 2.76 -3.83
C ILE A 161 -10.83 1.44 -3.06
N MET A 162 -11.59 0.41 -3.43
CA MET A 162 -11.52 -0.90 -2.77
C MET A 162 -10.15 -1.57 -2.93
N MET A 163 -9.57 -1.52 -4.13
CA MET A 163 -8.22 -2.05 -4.37
C MET A 163 -7.16 -1.24 -3.62
N ALA A 164 -7.23 0.09 -3.65
CA ALA A 164 -6.32 0.98 -2.94
C ALA A 164 -6.39 0.76 -1.42
N LEU A 165 -7.61 0.65 -0.87
CA LEU A 165 -7.86 0.37 0.54
C LEU A 165 -7.22 -0.96 0.95
N GLN A 166 -7.37 -2.00 0.14
CA GLN A 166 -6.78 -3.32 0.41
C GLN A 166 -5.25 -3.25 0.40
N VAL A 167 -4.65 -2.64 -0.62
CA VAL A 167 -3.19 -2.48 -0.73
C VAL A 167 -2.61 -1.67 0.43
N HIS A 168 -3.24 -0.56 0.81
CA HIS A 168 -2.79 0.29 1.91
C HIS A 168 -2.97 -0.41 3.27
N SER A 169 -4.07 -1.13 3.47
CA SER A 169 -4.32 -1.90 4.70
C SER A 169 -3.26 -2.97 4.92
N PHE A 170 -2.95 -3.76 3.88
CA PHE A 170 -1.88 -4.76 3.95
C PHE A 170 -0.50 -4.11 4.12
N SER A 171 -0.24 -2.99 3.46
CA SER A 171 1.01 -2.24 3.62
C SER A 171 1.25 -1.84 5.08
N VAL A 172 0.24 -1.25 5.73
CA VAL A 172 0.33 -0.85 7.14
C VAL A 172 0.41 -2.06 8.05
N TYR A 173 -0.35 -3.12 7.78
CA TYR A 173 -0.30 -4.36 8.55
C TYR A 173 1.10 -5.00 8.55
N PHE A 174 1.69 -5.19 7.37
CA PHE A 174 3.04 -5.76 7.26
C PHE A 174 4.11 -4.81 7.82
N ALA A 175 3.99 -3.50 7.60
CA ALA A 175 4.88 -2.51 8.20
C ALA A 175 4.83 -2.55 9.74
N ARG A 176 3.64 -2.68 10.34
CA ARG A 176 3.46 -2.84 11.79
C ARG A 176 4.15 -4.10 12.31
N ASN A 177 3.95 -5.23 11.64
CA ASN A 177 4.61 -6.49 12.00
C ASN A 177 6.15 -6.38 11.94
N LEU A 178 6.69 -5.65 10.96
CA LEU A 178 8.12 -5.37 10.87
C LEU A 178 8.61 -4.48 12.01
N VAL A 179 7.87 -3.44 12.38
CA VAL A 179 8.21 -2.59 13.53
C VAL A 179 8.28 -3.42 14.81
N VAL A 180 7.31 -4.31 15.04
CA VAL A 180 7.30 -5.20 16.21
C VAL A 180 8.52 -6.13 16.19
N ALA A 181 8.77 -6.80 15.06
CA ALA A 181 9.88 -7.73 14.90
C ALA A 181 11.27 -7.08 15.04
N TRP A 182 11.43 -5.82 14.62
CA TRP A 182 12.70 -5.10 14.75
C TRP A 182 12.89 -4.50 16.13
N SER A 183 11.81 -4.15 16.84
CA SER A 183 11.89 -3.59 18.19
C SER A 183 12.26 -4.65 19.22
N SER A 184 11.77 -5.89 19.06
CA SER A 184 12.10 -7.01 19.95
C SER A 184 13.57 -7.46 19.89
N ARG A 185 14.32 -7.08 18.85
CA ARG A 185 15.78 -7.28 18.76
C ARG A 185 16.57 -6.38 19.71
N GLY A 186 16.05 -5.20 20.03
CA GLY A 186 16.75 -4.20 20.86
C GLY A 186 16.62 -4.47 22.36
N THR A 187 15.60 -5.20 22.79
CA THR A 187 15.41 -5.63 24.18
C THR A 187 16.20 -6.90 24.49
N LYS A 188 17.53 -6.81 24.50
CA LYS A 188 18.29 -7.65 25.44
C LYS A 188 17.99 -7.07 26.83
N LYS A 189 17.21 -7.78 27.64
CA LYS A 189 17.26 -7.56 29.08
C LYS A 189 18.71 -7.75 29.51
N VAL A 190 19.30 -6.70 30.05
CA VAL A 190 20.46 -6.82 30.92
C VAL A 190 19.91 -7.48 32.18
N GLU A 191 20.03 -8.79 32.27
CA GLU A 191 19.98 -9.53 33.55
C GLU A 191 21.42 -9.85 33.93
#